data_AF-A0A960IYI6-F1
#
_entry.id   AF-A0A960IYI6-F1
#
_cell.length_a   1.000
_cell.length_b   1.000
_cell.length_c   1.000
_cell.angle_alpha   90.00
_cell.angle_beta   90.00
_cell.angle_gamma   90.00
#
_symmetry.space_group_name_H-M   'P 1'
#
loop_
_entity.id
_entity.type
_entity.pdbx_description
1 polymer ?
#
loop_
_entity_poly.entity_id
_entity_poly.type
_entity_poly.pdbx_seq_one_letter_code
_entity_poly.pdbx_strand_id
1 'polypeptide(L)'
;MARRATHLAALALGGALALAGCGAGVETRGDPAATSAPVGGDTVPVVTTEGRAAVPAGEDPAALLGEDPALDALAQACFDEDLFACDTLFLRTEVGTDLEAYSQTCGGRIEREAGAPGCAERFDAAVPAPDEPGVLGDDAELDVLAQECFGGDPGACDDLFLESDVGSDYEAYGSTCGGRLALGSDGGCESQFGPG
;
A
#
# COMPACT_ATOMS: atom_id res chain seq x y z
N MET A 1 -0.46 6.81 -56.93
CA MET A 1 -1.10 7.92 -56.18
C MET A 1 -1.08 7.48 -54.71
N ALA A 2 -0.56 8.20 -53.72
CA ALA A 2 -0.66 9.61 -53.43
C ALA A 2 0.64 10.19 -52.84
N ARG A 3 0.78 11.51 -52.97
CA ARG A 3 1.92 12.33 -52.56
C ARG A 3 1.81 12.69 -51.07
N ARG A 4 2.98 12.82 -50.44
CA ARG A 4 3.22 13.46 -49.13
C ARG A 4 2.66 14.89 -49.08
N ALA A 5 2.14 15.30 -47.93
CA ALA A 5 2.06 16.71 -47.55
C ALA A 5 2.20 16.85 -46.02
N THR A 6 3.40 17.19 -45.59
CA THR A 6 3.73 17.77 -44.29
C THR A 6 3.24 19.22 -44.25
N HIS A 7 2.56 19.64 -43.19
CA HIS A 7 2.30 21.05 -42.90
C HIS A 7 2.84 21.41 -41.51
N LEU A 8 3.75 22.38 -41.53
CA LEU A 8 4.40 23.08 -40.43
C LEU A 8 3.76 24.47 -40.25
N ALA A 9 3.92 25.03 -39.05
CA ALA A 9 3.69 26.42 -38.60
C ALA A 9 2.23 26.82 -38.29
N ALA A 10 1.93 27.68 -37.31
CA ALA A 10 2.73 28.75 -36.72
C ALA A 10 2.33 29.08 -35.27
N LEU A 11 3.32 29.55 -34.48
CA LEU A 11 3.12 30.31 -33.24
C LEU A 11 2.52 31.70 -33.56
N ALA A 12 1.67 32.19 -32.66
CA ALA A 12 1.47 33.64 -32.48
C ALA A 12 1.21 33.95 -31.00
N LEU A 13 2.08 34.81 -30.46
CA LEU A 13 1.98 35.44 -29.15
C LEU A 13 0.76 36.37 -29.07
N GLY A 14 0.16 36.47 -27.89
CA GLY A 14 -0.78 37.53 -27.55
C GLY A 14 -0.84 37.74 -26.04
N GLY A 15 -0.02 38.65 -25.53
CA GLY A 15 -0.13 39.15 -24.16
C GLY A 15 -1.14 40.28 -24.06
N ALA A 16 -1.80 40.43 -22.91
CA ALA A 16 -2.34 41.70 -22.46
C ALA A 16 -2.41 41.72 -20.92
N LEU A 17 -1.76 42.74 -20.40
CA LEU A 17 -1.62 43.16 -19.00
C LEU A 17 -2.80 44.09 -18.64
N ALA A 18 -3.49 43.88 -17.53
CA ALA A 18 -4.36 44.88 -16.88
C ALA A 18 -4.60 44.46 -15.42
N LEU A 19 -3.94 45.09 -14.45
CA LEU A 19 -4.35 46.28 -13.69
C LEU A 19 -5.06 45.92 -12.38
N ALA A 20 -4.41 46.31 -11.29
CA ALA A 20 -4.88 46.27 -9.92
C ALA A 20 -6.14 47.12 -9.72
N GLY A 21 -7.06 46.60 -8.90
CA GLY A 21 -8.14 47.36 -8.28
C GLY A 21 -8.28 46.94 -6.82
N CYS A 22 -7.88 47.82 -5.91
CA CYS A 22 -8.28 47.73 -4.50
C CYS A 22 -9.75 48.17 -4.41
N GLY A 23 -10.62 47.31 -3.88
CA GLY A 23 -12.02 47.63 -3.60
C GLY A 23 -12.43 46.97 -2.30
N ALA A 24 -12.42 47.74 -1.22
CA ALA A 24 -13.09 47.38 0.02
C ALA A 24 -14.61 47.53 -0.19
N GLY A 25 -15.35 46.45 0.05
CA GLY A 25 -16.81 46.42 0.01
C GLY A 25 -17.32 45.43 1.04
N VAL A 26 -17.64 45.95 2.22
CA VAL A 26 -18.36 45.27 3.29
C VAL A 26 -19.86 45.45 3.05
N GLU A 27 -20.57 44.37 2.76
CA GLU A 27 -22.03 44.33 2.91
C GLU A 27 -22.45 42.97 3.48
N THR A 28 -22.69 42.96 4.79
CA THR A 28 -23.45 41.95 5.52
C THR A 28 -24.90 41.95 5.05
N ARG A 29 -25.49 40.77 4.78
CA ARG A 29 -26.87 40.38 5.15
C ARG A 29 -27.23 38.98 4.61
N GLY A 30 -27.48 38.05 5.53
CA GLY A 30 -28.57 37.08 5.41
C GLY A 30 -28.19 35.60 5.20
N ASP A 31 -27.83 34.91 6.29
CA ASP A 31 -27.90 33.44 6.38
C ASP A 31 -29.34 32.94 6.28
N PRO A 32 -29.55 31.78 5.63
CA PRO A 32 -30.39 30.75 6.20
C PRO A 32 -29.55 29.50 6.45
N ALA A 33 -29.36 29.19 7.73
CA ALA A 33 -29.12 27.87 8.30
C ALA A 33 -28.38 26.84 7.40
N ALA A 34 -27.06 27.01 7.27
CA ALA A 34 -26.18 25.87 7.10
C ALA A 34 -25.68 25.49 8.50
N THR A 35 -26.13 24.35 9.00
CA THR A 35 -25.52 23.69 10.17
C THR A 35 -24.02 23.59 9.89
N SER A 36 -23.25 24.36 10.66
CA SER A 36 -21.80 24.30 10.67
C SER A 36 -21.39 22.94 11.20
N ALA A 37 -20.80 22.11 10.35
CA ALA A 37 -19.97 21.00 10.83
C ALA A 37 -18.82 21.59 11.65
N PRO A 38 -18.40 20.97 12.76
CA PRO A 38 -17.22 21.43 13.47
C PRO A 38 -16.00 21.19 12.59
N VAL A 39 -15.41 22.28 12.09
CA VAL A 39 -13.99 22.31 11.74
C VAL A 39 -13.26 22.32 13.07
N GLY A 40 -12.62 21.20 13.43
CA GLY A 40 -11.92 21.08 14.70
C GLY A 40 -11.70 19.62 15.08
N GLY A 41 -10.72 19.01 14.47
CA GLY A 41 -10.10 17.78 14.96
C GLY A 41 -8.60 17.98 14.99
N ASP A 42 -8.11 18.80 15.93
CA ASP A 42 -6.77 18.59 16.48
C ASP A 42 -6.79 17.18 17.07
N THR A 43 -6.39 16.18 16.30
CA THR A 43 -6.17 14.84 16.81
C THR A 43 -4.90 14.89 17.64
N VAL A 44 -5.08 15.10 18.95
CA VAL A 44 -4.04 14.77 19.92
C VAL A 44 -3.66 13.31 19.65
N PRO A 45 -2.38 12.99 19.39
CA PRO A 45 -1.98 11.60 19.20
C PRO A 45 -2.36 10.83 20.46
N VAL A 46 -3.18 9.80 20.30
CA VAL A 46 -3.43 8.83 21.37
C VAL A 46 -2.13 8.07 21.52
N VAL A 47 -1.31 8.51 22.46
CA VAL A 47 -0.09 7.81 22.87
C VAL A 47 -0.57 6.62 23.70
N THR A 48 -0.41 5.41 23.15
CA THR A 48 -0.63 4.18 23.92
C THR A 48 0.54 3.97 24.87
N THR A 49 0.41 2.98 25.76
CA THR A 49 1.33 2.71 26.88
C THR A 49 2.78 2.42 26.50
N GLU A 50 3.14 2.41 25.22
CA GLU A 50 4.48 2.12 24.71
C GLU A 50 5.10 3.27 23.87
N GLY A 51 4.58 4.49 23.95
CA GLY A 51 5.21 5.66 23.32
C GLY A 51 5.14 5.70 21.79
N ARG A 52 4.52 4.69 21.16
CA ARG A 52 4.14 4.70 19.75
C ARG A 52 2.79 5.41 19.59
N ALA A 53 2.66 6.21 18.55
CA ALA A 53 1.36 6.71 18.13
C ALA A 53 0.47 5.51 17.80
N ALA A 54 -0.75 5.48 18.34
CA ALA A 54 -1.74 4.47 17.96
C ALA A 54 -1.95 4.49 16.44
N VAL A 55 -2.04 3.30 15.84
CA VAL A 55 -2.49 3.17 14.45
C VAL A 55 -3.92 3.71 14.38
N PRO A 56 -4.25 4.64 13.47
CA PRO A 56 -5.62 5.11 13.30
C PRO A 56 -6.55 3.94 12.93
N ALA A 57 -7.83 4.02 13.31
CA ALA A 57 -8.81 3.04 12.87
C ALA A 57 -8.94 3.06 11.34
N GLY A 58 -9.06 1.88 10.72
CA GLY A 58 -9.31 1.76 9.29
C GLY A 58 -10.78 2.00 8.93
N GLU A 59 -11.03 2.23 7.64
CA GLU A 59 -12.37 2.26 7.06
C GLU A 59 -12.88 0.83 6.79
N ASP A 60 -14.15 0.56 7.10
CA ASP A 60 -14.76 -0.77 6.90
C ASP A 60 -14.78 -1.14 5.39
N PRO A 61 -14.12 -2.24 4.97
CA PRO A 61 -14.00 -2.61 3.57
C PRO A 61 -15.25 -3.32 3.03
N ALA A 62 -16.32 -3.54 3.81
CA ALA A 62 -17.46 -4.36 3.41
C ALA A 62 -18.10 -3.98 2.06
N ALA A 63 -18.00 -2.72 1.64
CA ALA A 63 -18.50 -2.26 0.34
C ALA A 63 -17.56 -2.58 -0.84
N LEU A 64 -16.31 -2.94 -0.56
CA LEU A 64 -15.25 -3.28 -1.52
C LEU A 64 -15.08 -4.79 -1.69
N LEU A 65 -15.53 -5.58 -0.71
CA LEU A 65 -15.43 -7.04 -0.74
C LEU A 65 -16.27 -7.63 -1.88
N GLY A 66 -15.80 -8.72 -2.49
CA GLY A 66 -16.37 -9.20 -3.74
C GLY A 66 -16.02 -10.63 -4.14
N GLU A 67 -15.52 -10.77 -5.36
CA GLU A 67 -15.41 -12.07 -6.05
C GLU A 67 -14.16 -12.88 -5.65
N ASP A 68 -13.13 -12.21 -5.13
CA ASP A 68 -11.88 -12.85 -4.72
C ASP A 68 -11.80 -12.97 -3.19
N PRO A 69 -12.11 -14.15 -2.62
CA PRO A 69 -12.09 -14.34 -1.16
C PRO A 69 -10.68 -14.19 -0.55
N ALA A 70 -9.60 -14.32 -1.33
CA ALA A 70 -8.25 -14.13 -0.82
C ALA A 70 -7.93 -12.63 -0.67
N LEU A 71 -8.33 -11.81 -1.64
CA LEU A 71 -8.23 -10.35 -1.52
C LEU A 71 -9.18 -9.81 -0.44
N ASP A 72 -10.38 -10.40 -0.30
CA ASP A 72 -11.31 -10.03 0.76
C ASP A 72 -10.71 -10.28 2.15
N ALA A 73 -10.01 -11.41 2.32
CA ALA A 73 -9.33 -11.74 3.57
C ALA A 73 -8.20 -10.75 3.88
N LEU A 74 -7.41 -10.35 2.88
CA LEU A 74 -6.39 -9.31 3.06
C LEU A 74 -6.99 -7.94 3.38
N ALA A 75 -8.11 -7.57 2.75
CA ALA A 75 -8.81 -6.32 3.03
C ALA A 75 -9.32 -6.26 4.48
N GLN A 76 -9.88 -7.39 4.96
CA GLN A 76 -10.33 -7.54 6.33
C GLN A 76 -9.14 -7.51 7.32
N ALA A 77 -8.05 -8.22 7.03
CA ALA A 77 -6.84 -8.18 7.87
C ALA A 77 -6.24 -6.76 7.94
N CYS A 78 -6.19 -6.05 6.81
CA CYS A 78 -5.78 -4.65 6.74
C CYS A 78 -6.69 -3.74 7.58
N PHE A 79 -8.00 -3.97 7.56
CA PHE A 79 -8.94 -3.27 8.45
C PHE A 79 -8.64 -3.57 9.92
N ASP A 80 -8.38 -4.84 10.26
CA ASP A 80 -8.05 -5.33 11.60
C ASP A 80 -6.59 -5.04 12.03
N GLU A 81 -5.95 -4.04 11.43
CA GLU A 81 -4.61 -3.50 11.74
C GLU A 81 -3.41 -4.40 11.37
N ASP A 82 -3.61 -5.44 10.55
CA ASP A 82 -2.51 -6.10 9.86
C ASP A 82 -2.02 -5.23 8.69
N LEU A 83 -1.04 -4.38 8.98
CA LEU A 83 -0.53 -3.44 7.98
C LEU A 83 0.34 -4.10 6.90
N PHE A 84 0.89 -5.29 7.16
CA PHE A 84 1.54 -6.09 6.12
C PHE A 84 0.51 -6.67 5.15
N ALA A 85 -0.71 -6.97 5.62
CA ALA A 85 -1.82 -7.32 4.75
C ALA A 85 -2.26 -6.13 3.88
N CYS A 86 -2.22 -4.88 4.37
CA CYS A 86 -2.46 -3.70 3.51
C CYS A 86 -1.43 -3.60 2.38
N ASP A 87 -0.15 -3.79 2.69
CA ASP A 87 0.92 -3.73 1.69
C ASP A 87 0.83 -4.89 0.68
N THR A 88 0.55 -6.09 1.17
CA THR A 88 0.32 -7.27 0.31
C THR A 88 -0.90 -7.06 -0.58
N LEU A 89 -1.99 -6.51 -0.04
CA LEU A 89 -3.19 -6.19 -0.81
C LEU A 89 -2.91 -5.22 -1.96
N PHE A 90 -2.10 -4.19 -1.72
CA PHE A 90 -1.71 -3.23 -2.76
C PHE A 90 -0.94 -3.90 -3.90
N LEU A 91 -0.04 -4.83 -3.58
CA LEU A 91 0.74 -5.56 -4.59
C LEU A 91 -0.10 -6.58 -5.37
N ARG A 92 -1.15 -7.12 -4.74
CA ARG A 92 -1.99 -8.20 -5.31
C ARG A 92 -3.19 -7.71 -6.10
N THR A 93 -3.73 -6.56 -5.74
CA THR A 93 -4.95 -6.04 -6.36
C THR A 93 -4.69 -5.42 -7.72
N GLU A 94 -5.69 -5.46 -8.59
CA GLU A 94 -5.57 -4.88 -9.94
C GLU A 94 -5.48 -3.35 -9.86
N VAL A 95 -4.57 -2.79 -10.67
CA VAL A 95 -4.37 -1.34 -10.79
C VAL A 95 -5.65 -0.64 -11.26
N GLY A 96 -6.01 0.44 -10.57
CA GLY A 96 -7.18 1.27 -10.85
C GLY A 96 -8.48 0.80 -10.20
N THR A 97 -8.43 -0.23 -9.34
CA THR A 97 -9.60 -0.70 -8.58
C THR A 97 -9.80 0.10 -7.29
N ASP A 98 -11.01 0.04 -6.72
CA ASP A 98 -11.28 0.67 -5.43
C ASP A 98 -10.49 -0.01 -4.29
N LEU A 99 -10.15 -1.30 -4.45
CA LEU A 99 -9.35 -2.06 -3.50
C LEU A 99 -7.86 -1.66 -3.55
N GLU A 100 -7.33 -1.34 -4.74
CA GLU A 100 -6.04 -0.66 -4.89
C GLU A 100 -6.05 0.68 -4.17
N ALA A 101 -7.08 1.51 -4.40
CA ALA A 101 -7.18 2.81 -3.75
C ALA A 101 -7.28 2.70 -2.23
N TYR A 102 -8.00 1.70 -1.72
CA TYR A 102 -8.14 1.41 -0.29
C TYR A 102 -6.83 0.94 0.34
N SER A 103 -6.10 0.03 -0.31
CA SER A 103 -4.80 -0.44 0.18
C SER A 103 -3.74 0.65 0.11
N GLN A 104 -3.75 1.50 -0.94
CA GLN A 104 -2.86 2.67 -1.07
C GLN A 104 -3.08 3.72 0.03
N THR A 105 -4.25 3.76 0.65
CA THR A 105 -4.54 4.62 1.80
C THR A 105 -4.34 3.89 3.14
N CYS A 106 -3.68 2.74 3.14
CA CYS A 106 -3.51 1.88 4.32
C CYS A 106 -4.85 1.57 5.01
N GLY A 107 -5.87 1.25 4.23
CA GLY A 107 -7.24 1.06 4.70
C GLY A 107 -7.92 2.35 5.16
N GLY A 108 -7.70 3.46 4.43
CA GLY A 108 -8.28 4.78 4.74
C GLY A 108 -7.61 5.54 5.89
N ARG A 109 -6.43 5.08 6.37
CA ARG A 109 -5.70 5.71 7.47
C ARG A 109 -4.86 6.92 7.03
N ILE A 110 -4.55 7.02 5.74
CA ILE A 110 -3.77 8.11 5.14
C ILE A 110 -4.45 8.65 3.89
N GLU A 111 -4.01 9.83 3.47
CA GLU A 111 -4.35 10.35 2.15
C GLU A 111 -3.66 9.53 1.05
N ARG A 112 -4.25 9.51 -0.14
CA ARG A 112 -3.70 8.77 -1.28
C ARG A 112 -2.34 9.32 -1.70
N GLU A 113 -1.36 8.43 -1.84
CA GLU A 113 -0.02 8.73 -2.33
C GLU A 113 0.23 8.12 -3.71
N ALA A 114 1.35 8.48 -4.37
CA ALA A 114 1.73 7.86 -5.63
C ALA A 114 2.67 6.67 -5.37
N GLY A 115 2.31 5.48 -5.88
CA GLY A 115 3.10 4.25 -5.71
C GLY A 115 2.64 3.40 -4.53
N ALA A 116 3.50 2.47 -4.11
CA ALA A 116 3.26 1.59 -2.96
C ALA A 116 3.27 2.38 -1.65
N PRO A 117 2.32 2.13 -0.74
CA PRO A 117 2.16 2.95 0.44
C PRO A 117 3.20 2.64 1.53
N GLY A 118 3.70 1.41 1.66
CA GLY A 118 4.60 1.04 2.76
C GLY A 118 3.94 1.23 4.13
N CYS A 119 2.73 0.71 4.27
CA CYS A 119 1.88 0.85 5.46
C CYS A 119 2.56 0.29 6.71
N ALA A 120 3.14 -0.90 6.61
CA ALA A 120 3.86 -1.51 7.72
C ALA A 120 5.02 -0.63 8.19
N GLU A 121 5.86 -0.14 7.28
CA GLU A 121 6.97 0.77 7.61
C GLU A 121 6.46 2.08 8.21
N ARG A 122 5.49 2.74 7.57
CA ARG A 122 4.96 4.05 7.99
C ARG A 122 4.46 4.04 9.43
N PHE A 123 3.77 2.96 9.80
CA PHE A 123 3.20 2.81 11.12
C PHE A 123 4.07 1.92 12.03
N ASP A 124 5.30 1.59 11.63
CA ASP A 124 6.29 0.78 12.35
C ASP A 124 5.76 -0.62 12.72
N ALA A 125 4.80 -1.18 11.97
CA ALA A 125 4.07 -2.41 12.29
C ALA A 125 4.99 -3.54 12.80
N ALA A 126 4.55 -4.22 13.85
CA ALA A 126 5.30 -5.36 14.37
C ALA A 126 5.40 -6.43 13.27
N VAL A 127 6.62 -6.86 12.96
CA VAL A 127 6.87 -7.91 11.96
C VAL A 127 6.18 -9.21 12.42
N PRO A 128 5.32 -9.83 11.60
CA PRO A 128 4.70 -11.12 11.90
C PRO A 128 5.76 -12.18 12.16
N ALA A 129 5.51 -13.10 13.10
CA ALA A 129 6.43 -14.22 13.34
C ALA A 129 6.53 -15.14 12.10
N PRO A 130 7.69 -15.77 11.85
CA PRO A 130 7.81 -16.76 10.79
C PRO A 130 7.26 -18.13 11.23
N ASP A 131 6.94 -18.96 10.25
CA ASP A 131 6.67 -20.39 10.45
C ASP A 131 7.96 -21.21 10.34
N GLU A 132 8.13 -22.23 11.18
CA GLU A 132 9.25 -23.17 11.02
C GLU A 132 9.14 -23.88 9.66
N PRO A 133 10.22 -23.96 8.85
CA PRO A 133 10.15 -24.47 7.48
C PRO A 133 9.78 -25.95 7.39
N GLY A 134 10.01 -26.75 8.44
CA GLY A 134 9.68 -28.18 8.42
C GLY A 134 10.50 -28.97 7.38
N VAL A 135 9.83 -29.83 6.62
CA VAL A 135 10.44 -30.56 5.49
C VAL A 135 9.79 -30.05 4.21
N LEU A 136 10.53 -29.25 3.43
CA LEU A 136 10.07 -28.63 2.18
C LEU A 136 10.52 -29.41 0.93
N GLY A 137 11.55 -30.25 1.07
CA GLY A 137 12.10 -31.06 0.00
C GLY A 137 13.35 -31.82 0.46
N ASP A 138 14.16 -32.23 -0.52
CA ASP A 138 15.40 -33.00 -0.30
C ASP A 138 16.67 -32.22 -0.75
N ASP A 139 16.55 -30.91 -1.01
CA ASP A 139 17.65 -30.08 -1.49
C ASP A 139 18.33 -29.35 -0.32
N ALA A 140 19.58 -29.72 -0.03
CA ALA A 140 20.31 -29.18 1.10
C ALA A 140 20.71 -27.71 0.94
N GLU A 141 20.80 -27.17 -0.28
CA GLU A 141 21.11 -25.75 -0.52
C GLU A 141 19.85 -24.91 -0.29
N LEU A 142 18.69 -25.36 -0.79
CA LEU A 142 17.41 -24.70 -0.53
C LEU A 142 16.98 -24.80 0.95
N ASP A 143 17.33 -25.88 1.64
CA ASP A 143 17.12 -25.99 3.09
C ASP A 143 17.90 -24.94 3.87
N VAL A 144 19.11 -24.57 3.42
CA VAL A 144 19.89 -23.49 4.05
C VAL A 144 19.19 -22.15 3.86
N LEU A 145 18.77 -21.83 2.64
CA LEU A 145 18.02 -20.60 2.36
C LEU A 145 16.71 -20.53 3.16
N ALA A 146 15.99 -21.65 3.31
CA ALA A 146 14.78 -21.70 4.14
C ALA A 146 15.07 -21.41 5.62
N GLN A 147 16.20 -21.87 6.17
CA GLN A 147 16.60 -21.56 7.54
C GLN A 147 17.04 -20.09 7.70
N GLU A 148 17.70 -19.51 6.70
CA GLU A 148 18.08 -18.09 6.71
C GLU A 148 16.83 -17.19 6.61
N CYS A 149 15.90 -17.54 5.73
CA CYS A 149 14.58 -16.91 5.62
C CYS A 149 13.81 -16.96 6.95
N PHE A 150 13.73 -18.14 7.59
CA PHE A 150 13.18 -18.30 8.93
C PHE A 150 13.88 -17.42 9.97
N GLY A 151 15.22 -17.33 9.87
CA GLY A 151 16.07 -16.48 10.70
C GLY A 151 15.80 -14.98 10.56
N GLY A 152 15.01 -14.59 9.56
CA GLY A 152 14.59 -13.21 9.32
C GLY A 152 15.41 -12.48 8.26
N ASP A 153 16.09 -13.21 7.37
CA ASP A 153 16.72 -12.64 6.17
C ASP A 153 15.70 -12.64 5.01
N PRO A 154 15.11 -11.49 4.64
CA PRO A 154 14.14 -11.42 3.55
C PRO A 154 14.76 -11.71 2.19
N GLY A 155 16.04 -11.43 2.00
CA GLY A 155 16.78 -11.74 0.77
C GLY A 155 16.93 -13.25 0.58
N ALA A 156 17.18 -14.00 1.66
CA ALA A 156 17.18 -15.46 1.60
C ALA A 156 15.81 -16.05 1.24
N CYS A 157 14.70 -15.41 1.65
CA CYS A 157 13.36 -15.82 1.21
C CYS A 157 13.16 -15.59 -0.30
N ASP A 158 13.66 -14.47 -0.82
CA ASP A 158 13.58 -14.13 -2.23
C ASP A 158 14.45 -15.05 -3.09
N ASP A 159 15.68 -15.33 -2.65
CA ASP A 159 16.57 -16.30 -3.30
C ASP A 159 15.95 -17.70 -3.28
N LEU A 160 15.37 -18.12 -2.14
CA LEU A 160 14.67 -19.40 -2.05
C LEU A 160 13.53 -19.50 -3.08
N PHE A 161 12.70 -18.46 -3.19
CA PHE A 161 11.62 -18.43 -4.17
C PHE A 161 12.16 -18.53 -5.60
N LEU A 162 13.19 -17.75 -5.94
CA LEU A 162 13.77 -17.69 -7.29
C LEU A 162 14.50 -18.97 -7.71
N GLU A 163 15.17 -19.64 -6.77
CA GLU A 163 15.97 -20.84 -7.03
C GLU A 163 15.16 -22.14 -6.98
N SER A 164 14.02 -22.12 -6.27
CA SER A 164 13.15 -23.27 -6.14
C SER A 164 12.45 -23.68 -7.44
N ASP A 165 12.10 -24.97 -7.53
CA ASP A 165 11.24 -25.46 -8.60
C ASP A 165 9.83 -24.88 -8.49
N VAL A 166 9.24 -24.48 -9.62
CA VAL A 166 7.88 -23.96 -9.67
C VAL A 166 6.87 -24.99 -9.13
N GLY A 167 6.03 -24.56 -8.20
CA GLY A 167 5.04 -25.36 -7.49
C GLY A 167 5.59 -26.21 -6.35
N SER A 168 6.87 -26.03 -5.97
CA SER A 168 7.47 -26.72 -4.83
C SER A 168 7.09 -26.08 -3.50
N ASP A 169 7.24 -26.83 -2.41
CA ASP A 169 7.00 -26.30 -1.06
C ASP A 169 8.06 -25.24 -0.69
N TYR A 170 9.28 -25.31 -1.24
CA TYR A 170 10.27 -24.24 -1.14
C TYR A 170 9.78 -22.94 -1.78
N GLU A 171 9.22 -23.01 -3.00
CA GLU A 171 8.66 -21.83 -3.68
C GLU A 171 7.54 -21.20 -2.84
N ALA A 172 6.62 -22.03 -2.34
CA ALA A 172 5.52 -21.56 -1.50
C ALA A 172 6.03 -20.90 -0.21
N TYR A 173 7.00 -21.50 0.46
CA TYR A 173 7.59 -20.97 1.69
C TYR A 173 8.35 -19.65 1.45
N GLY A 174 9.18 -19.58 0.40
CA GLY A 174 9.91 -18.38 0.01
C GLY A 174 8.96 -17.24 -0.38
N SER A 175 7.95 -17.52 -1.21
CA SER A 175 7.00 -16.50 -1.69
C SER A 175 6.23 -15.82 -0.55
N THR A 176 5.94 -16.53 0.54
CA THR A 176 5.22 -16.03 1.73
C THR A 176 6.15 -15.43 2.78
N CYS A 177 7.43 -15.25 2.46
CA CYS A 177 8.46 -14.72 3.34
C CYS A 177 8.60 -15.54 4.62
N GLY A 178 8.63 -16.87 4.45
CA GLY A 178 8.72 -17.82 5.55
C GLY A 178 7.44 -17.90 6.38
N GLY A 179 6.28 -17.79 5.73
CA GLY A 179 4.96 -17.84 6.37
C GLY A 179 4.51 -16.54 7.05
N ARG A 180 5.28 -15.44 6.94
CA ARG A 180 4.92 -14.14 7.54
C ARG A 180 3.74 -13.47 6.84
N LEU A 181 3.52 -13.78 5.56
CA LEU A 181 2.44 -13.23 4.75
C LEU A 181 1.43 -14.31 4.37
N ALA A 182 0.14 -13.97 4.42
CA ALA A 182 -0.94 -14.90 4.10
C ALA A 182 -0.97 -15.32 2.62
N LEU A 183 -0.52 -14.42 1.73
CA LEU A 183 -0.29 -14.69 0.31
C LEU A 183 1.15 -14.32 -0.02
N GLY A 184 1.69 -14.85 -1.12
CA GLY A 184 3.04 -14.49 -1.52
C GLY A 184 3.20 -13.00 -1.82
N SER A 185 4.41 -12.46 -1.72
CA SER A 185 4.72 -11.08 -2.08
C SER A 185 5.11 -10.98 -3.56
N ASP A 186 4.28 -10.31 -4.38
CA ASP A 186 4.61 -10.08 -5.80
C ASP A 186 5.77 -9.08 -5.99
N GLY A 187 6.11 -8.32 -4.95
CA GLY A 187 7.27 -7.41 -4.91
C GLY A 187 8.53 -8.03 -4.29
N GLY A 188 8.48 -9.28 -3.85
CA GLY A 188 9.52 -9.90 -3.03
C GLY A 188 9.45 -9.52 -1.55
N CYS A 189 10.15 -10.27 -0.72
CA CYS A 189 10.19 -10.13 0.73
C CYS A 189 11.05 -8.94 1.16
N GLU A 190 12.12 -8.61 0.45
CA GLU A 190 12.90 -7.39 0.72
C GLU A 190 12.06 -6.10 0.53
N SER A 191 11.06 -6.12 -0.35
CA SER A 191 10.16 -4.97 -0.52
C SER A 191 9.22 -4.75 0.68
N GLN A 192 8.88 -5.84 1.38
CA GLN A 192 7.96 -5.83 2.51
C GLN A 192 8.69 -5.61 3.84
N PHE A 193 9.89 -6.19 3.99
CA PHE A 193 10.61 -6.25 5.26
C PHE A 193 11.95 -5.48 5.25
N GLY A 194 12.35 -4.93 4.09
CA GLY A 194 13.65 -4.28 3.90
C GLY A 194 14.78 -5.28 3.63
N PRO A 195 16.01 -4.79 3.38
CA PRO A 195 17.17 -5.65 3.18
C PRO A 195 17.61 -6.33 4.49
N GLY A 196 18.09 -7.57 4.37
CA GLY A 196 18.65 -8.39 5.46
C GLY A 196 20.02 -7.94 5.99
#